data_AF-A0A497FZ50-F1
#
_entry.id   AF-A0A497FZ50-F1
#
_cell.length_a   1.000
_cell.length_b   1.000
_cell.length_c   1.000
_cell.angle_alpha   90.00
_cell.angle_beta   90.00
_cell.angle_gamma   90.00
#
_symmetry.space_group_name_H-M   'P 1'
#
loop_
_entity.id
_entity.type
_entity.pdbx_description
1 polymer ?
#
loop_
_entity_poly.entity_id
_entity_poly.type
_entity_poly.pdbx_seq_one_letter_code
_entity_poly.pdbx_strand_id
1 'polypeptide(L)'
;MKTKDSSVETKFHPLLTSLLFSFDAMYRKWGGEITITSGSEHTTRHGKTSLHYATPACAVDTRIWDVIVSKGSLAGTIIHAQEQYEALLVMRDLFCKREGIPSSWIDVILEKDHIHTEYQPKREGS
;
A
#
# COMPACT_ATOMS: atom_id res chain seq x y z
N MET A 1 -9.61 -4.17 3.94
CA MET A 1 -8.73 -4.48 2.80
C MET A 1 -9.41 -5.55 1.99
N LYS A 2 -9.52 -5.29 0.69
CA LYS A 2 -10.08 -6.22 -0.29
C LYS A 2 -9.21 -6.24 -1.54
N THR A 3 -9.40 -7.25 -2.38
CA THR A 3 -8.87 -7.24 -3.75
C THR A 3 -9.88 -6.58 -4.69
N LYS A 4 -9.38 -6.05 -5.82
CA LYS A 4 -10.22 -5.51 -6.90
C LYS A 4 -11.16 -6.59 -7.46
N ASP A 5 -10.63 -7.80 -7.64
CA ASP A 5 -11.35 -8.97 -8.14
C ASP A 5 -10.60 -10.26 -7.73
N SER A 6 -11.09 -11.42 -8.18
CA SER A 6 -10.52 -12.73 -7.83
C SER A 6 -9.23 -13.09 -8.56
N SER A 7 -8.78 -12.26 -9.52
CA SER A 7 -7.53 -12.51 -10.26
C SER A 7 -6.29 -11.98 -9.53
N VAL A 8 -6.48 -11.11 -8.54
CA VAL A 8 -5.39 -10.53 -7.74
C VAL A 8 -4.89 -11.54 -6.71
N GLU A 9 -3.59 -11.85 -6.76
CA GLU A 9 -2.96 -12.75 -5.80
C GLU A 9 -2.28 -11.97 -4.66
N THR A 10 -2.40 -12.46 -3.43
CA THR A 10 -2.00 -11.70 -2.21
C THR A 10 -0.97 -12.44 -1.35
N LYS A 11 -0.12 -13.25 -1.96
CA LYS A 11 0.97 -13.96 -1.27
C LYS A 11 2.15 -13.01 -1.01
N PHE A 12 1.95 -12.04 -0.12
CA PHE A 12 2.92 -11.01 0.19
C PHE A 12 3.92 -11.43 1.26
N HIS A 13 5.09 -10.78 1.25
CA HIS A 13 6.08 -10.89 2.31
C HIS A 13 5.47 -10.47 3.67
N PRO A 14 5.76 -11.15 4.79
CA PRO A 14 5.11 -10.87 6.08
C PRO A 14 5.22 -9.41 6.55
N LEU A 15 6.37 -8.77 6.30
CA LEU A 15 6.57 -7.36 6.64
C LEU A 15 5.65 -6.45 5.82
N LEU A 16 5.54 -6.70 4.51
CA LEU A 16 4.64 -5.96 3.62
C LEU A 16 3.18 -6.18 4.03
N THR A 17 2.79 -7.41 4.35
CA THR A 17 1.46 -7.73 4.89
C THR A 17 1.15 -6.93 6.16
N SER A 18 2.11 -6.84 7.09
CA SER A 18 1.94 -6.11 8.35
C SER A 18 1.81 -4.59 8.15
N LEU A 19 2.57 -4.04 7.20
CA LEU A 19 2.43 -2.64 6.78
C LEU A 19 1.04 -2.39 6.17
N LEU A 20 0.59 -3.26 5.26
CA LEU A 20 -0.72 -3.14 4.62
C LEU A 20 -1.87 -3.15 5.62
N PHE A 21 -1.80 -3.95 6.69
CA PHE A 21 -2.79 -3.88 7.78
C PHE A 21 -2.77 -2.52 8.49
N SER A 22 -1.59 -1.91 8.67
CA SER A 22 -1.47 -0.57 9.26
C SER A 22 -2.08 0.50 8.34
N PHE A 23 -1.85 0.38 7.03
CA PHE A 23 -2.47 1.26 6.04
C PHE A 23 -3.99 1.07 6.00
N ASP A 24 -4.50 -0.16 6.01
CA ASP A 24 -5.95 -0.43 5.97
C ASP A 24 -6.66 0.14 7.19
N ALA A 25 -6.04 0.04 8.38
CA ALA A 25 -6.56 0.66 9.59
C ALA A 25 -6.69 2.19 9.46
N MET A 26 -5.79 2.85 8.73
CA MET A 26 -5.89 4.28 8.44
C MET A 26 -7.05 4.57 7.47
N TYR A 27 -7.16 3.85 6.37
CA TYR A 27 -8.27 4.01 5.41
C TYR A 27 -9.63 3.82 6.08
N ARG A 28 -9.74 2.86 7.01
CA ARG A 28 -10.96 2.65 7.81
C ARG A 28 -11.33 3.84 8.68
N LYS A 29 -10.36 4.57 9.22
CA LYS A 29 -10.62 5.83 9.95
C LYS A 29 -11.19 6.93 9.06
N TRP A 30 -10.92 6.86 7.76
CA TRP A 30 -11.50 7.75 6.75
C TRP A 30 -12.82 7.22 6.18
N GLY A 31 -13.35 6.11 6.70
CA GLY A 31 -14.57 5.49 6.19
C GLY A 31 -14.37 4.66 4.91
N GLY A 32 -13.13 4.40 4.52
CA GLY A 32 -12.78 3.56 3.38
C GLY A 32 -12.13 2.24 3.78
N GLU A 33 -11.56 1.55 2.80
CA GLU A 33 -10.65 0.43 2.99
C GLU A 33 -9.68 0.35 1.81
N ILE A 34 -8.53 -0.29 2.01
CA ILE A 34 -7.59 -0.51 0.90
C ILE A 34 -8.19 -1.48 -0.10
N THR A 35 -8.05 -1.14 -1.38
CA THR A 35 -8.33 -2.05 -2.49
C THR A 35 -7.01 -2.37 -3.20
N ILE A 36 -6.59 -3.63 -3.12
CA ILE A 36 -5.41 -4.13 -3.84
C ILE A 36 -5.80 -4.36 -5.29
N THR A 37 -5.09 -3.72 -6.22
CA THR A 37 -5.31 -3.87 -7.66
C THR A 37 -4.32 -4.80 -8.33
N SER A 38 -3.12 -4.92 -7.76
CA SER A 38 -2.13 -5.89 -8.21
C SER A 38 -1.25 -6.34 -7.07
N GLY A 39 -0.89 -7.62 -7.07
CA GLY A 39 -0.03 -8.23 -6.07
C GLY A 39 0.95 -9.23 -6.68
N SER A 40 0.84 -10.50 -6.32
CA SER A 40 1.78 -11.55 -6.74
C SER A 40 1.40 -12.26 -8.04
N GLU A 41 0.36 -11.79 -8.75
CA GLU A 41 -0.12 -12.48 -9.95
C GLU A 41 0.84 -12.33 -11.15
N HIS A 42 1.03 -13.42 -11.90
CA HIS A 42 1.92 -13.45 -13.07
C HIS A 42 1.27 -12.91 -14.35
N THR A 43 -0.04 -12.68 -14.33
CA THR A 43 -0.81 -12.21 -15.49
C THR A 43 -0.69 -10.70 -15.70
N THR A 44 -0.30 -9.95 -14.67
CA THR A 44 -0.06 -8.51 -14.74
C THR A 44 1.37 -8.23 -15.22
N ARG A 45 1.52 -7.27 -16.13
CA ARG A 45 2.82 -6.87 -16.66
C ARG A 45 3.46 -5.81 -15.77
N HIS A 46 4.58 -6.15 -15.15
CA HIS A 46 5.45 -5.22 -14.43
C HIS A 46 6.82 -5.17 -15.11
N GLY A 47 7.68 -4.23 -14.68
CA GLY A 47 9.08 -4.19 -15.12
C GLY A 47 9.81 -5.51 -14.82
N LYS A 48 10.83 -5.84 -15.63
CA LYS A 48 11.57 -7.12 -15.53
C LYS A 48 12.16 -7.39 -14.14
N THR A 49 12.47 -6.34 -13.39
CA THR A 49 13.08 -6.39 -12.06
C THR A 49 12.08 -6.07 -10.95
N SER A 50 10.78 -6.05 -11.27
CA SER A 50 9.71 -5.73 -10.31
C SER A 50 9.66 -6.74 -9.16
N LEU A 51 9.43 -6.23 -7.96
CA LEU A 51 9.26 -7.02 -6.75
C LEU A 51 7.87 -7.67 -6.62
N HIS A 52 6.95 -7.39 -7.56
CA HIS A 52 5.72 -8.17 -7.72
C HIS A 52 6.02 -9.63 -8.09
N TYR A 53 7.13 -9.87 -8.79
CA TYR A 53 7.56 -11.22 -9.19
C TYR A 53 8.37 -11.96 -8.11
N ALA A 54 8.64 -11.34 -6.96
CA ALA A 54 9.27 -12.02 -5.83
C ALA A 54 8.31 -13.07 -5.23
N THR A 55 8.86 -14.10 -4.58
CA THR A 55 8.06 -15.10 -3.85
C THR A 55 8.61 -15.30 -2.44
N PRO A 56 7.88 -14.88 -1.39
CA PRO A 56 6.60 -14.14 -1.44
C PRO A 56 6.77 -12.74 -2.08
N ALA A 57 5.69 -12.19 -2.65
CA ALA A 57 5.75 -10.91 -3.35
C ALA A 57 6.11 -9.77 -2.39
N CYS A 58 7.01 -8.91 -2.85
CA CYS A 58 7.53 -7.80 -2.06
C CYS A 58 7.02 -6.45 -2.56
N ALA A 59 6.07 -6.43 -3.50
CA ALA A 59 5.40 -5.21 -3.95
C ALA A 59 3.89 -5.43 -4.09
N VAL A 60 3.15 -4.32 -4.04
CA VAL A 60 1.69 -4.27 -4.12
C VAL A 60 1.24 -2.94 -4.67
N ASP A 61 0.25 -2.99 -5.57
CA ASP A 61 -0.42 -1.82 -6.09
C ASP A 61 -1.77 -1.67 -5.40
N THR A 62 -1.99 -0.48 -4.83
CA THR A 62 -3.23 -0.14 -4.13
C THR A 62 -3.93 1.02 -4.79
N ARG A 63 -5.25 0.97 -4.82
CA ARG A 63 -6.06 1.97 -5.50
C ARG A 63 -6.03 3.33 -4.83
N ILE A 64 -5.94 4.39 -5.64
CA ILE A 64 -6.19 5.77 -5.23
C ILE A 64 -7.58 6.22 -5.70
N TRP A 65 -8.50 6.43 -4.76
CA TRP A 65 -9.85 6.95 -5.03
C TRP A 65 -10.12 8.00 -3.98
N ASP A 66 -10.76 9.10 -4.38
CA ASP A 66 -11.24 10.12 -3.44
C ASP A 66 -12.05 9.45 -2.31
N VAL A 67 -11.53 9.55 -1.08
CA VAL A 67 -12.21 8.97 0.09
C VAL A 67 -13.12 10.05 0.67
N ILE A 68 -14.43 9.81 0.60
CA ILE A 68 -15.43 10.73 1.14
C ILE A 68 -15.60 10.46 2.63
N VAL A 69 -15.03 11.33 3.45
CA VAL A 69 -15.20 11.32 4.91
C VAL A 69 -16.46 12.09 5.25
N SER A 70 -17.55 11.39 5.52
CA SER A 70 -18.78 12.01 6.03
C SER A 70 -18.75 12.05 7.57
N LYS A 71 -18.50 13.24 8.13
CA LYS A 71 -18.67 13.50 9.57
C LYS A 71 -19.95 14.30 9.81
N GLY A 72 -21.11 13.71 9.52
CA GLY A 72 -22.42 14.23 9.95
C GLY A 72 -22.84 15.61 9.40
N SER A 73 -22.04 16.26 8.56
CA SER A 73 -22.41 17.49 7.83
C SER A 73 -22.77 17.17 6.37
N LEU A 74 -23.68 17.95 5.81
CA LEU A 74 -24.21 17.82 4.43
C LEU A 74 -23.16 17.86 3.31
N ALA A 75 -21.92 18.25 3.60
CA ALA A 75 -20.76 18.13 2.72
C ALA A 75 -19.72 17.22 3.39
N GLY A 76 -19.39 16.08 2.76
CA GLY A 76 -18.28 15.23 3.18
C GLY A 76 -16.94 15.86 2.81
N THR A 77 -15.92 15.67 3.64
CA THR A 77 -14.53 16.02 3.30
C THR A 77 -14.00 14.97 2.33
N ILE A 78 -13.43 15.38 1.21
CA ILE A 78 -12.76 14.46 0.28
C ILE A 78 -11.29 14.40 0.66
N ILE A 79 -10.74 13.21 0.81
CA ILE A 79 -9.30 12.98 0.92
C ILE A 79 -8.78 12.57 -0.46
N HIS A 80 -7.99 13.45 -1.06
CA HIS A 80 -7.44 13.23 -2.40
C HIS A 80 -6.24 12.28 -2.39
N ALA A 81 -5.86 11.78 -3.57
CA ALA A 81 -4.76 10.83 -3.74
C ALA A 81 -3.43 11.30 -3.14
N GLN A 82 -3.10 12.59 -3.30
CA GLN A 82 -1.89 13.18 -2.73
C GLN A 82 -1.89 13.15 -1.19
N GLU A 83 -3.03 13.49 -0.57
CA GLU A 83 -3.18 13.44 0.89
C GLU A 83 -3.14 12.01 1.42
N GLN A 84 -3.70 11.05 0.68
CA GLN A 84 -3.59 9.62 0.99
C GLN A 84 -2.12 9.19 0.97
N TYR A 85 -1.39 9.53 -0.09
CA TYR A 85 0.03 9.23 -0.24
C TYR A 85 0.88 9.81 0.89
N GLU A 86 0.72 11.09 1.22
CA GLU A 86 1.47 11.75 2.30
C GLU A 86 1.22 11.09 3.66
N ALA A 87 -0.03 10.73 3.95
CA ALA A 87 -0.36 10.02 5.18
C ALA A 87 0.24 8.60 5.21
N LEU A 88 0.31 7.91 4.07
CA LEU A 88 0.97 6.61 3.96
C LEU A 88 2.48 6.70 4.17
N LEU A 89 3.14 7.77 3.71
CA LEU A 89 4.56 8.02 4.01
C LEU A 89 4.81 8.15 5.52
N VAL A 90 3.96 8.92 6.21
CA VAL A 90 4.05 9.07 7.68
C VAL A 90 3.82 7.72 8.37
N MET A 91 2.81 6.96 7.93
CA MET A 91 2.53 5.63 8.47
C MET A 91 3.68 4.65 8.23
N ARG A 92 4.33 4.71 7.06
CA ARG A 92 5.54 3.94 6.73
C ARG A 92 6.68 4.25 7.69
N ASP A 93 6.94 5.53 7.96
CA ASP A 93 8.00 5.92 8.89
C ASP A 93 7.73 5.49 10.33
N LEU A 94 6.48 5.61 10.78
CA LEU A 94 6.06 5.12 12.11
C LEU A 94 6.16 3.60 12.22
N PHE A 95 5.76 2.88 11.17
CA PHE A 95 5.91 1.43 11.07
C PHE A 95 7.38 1.03 11.15
N CYS A 96 8.24 1.60 10.30
CA CYS A 96 9.67 1.31 10.27
C CYS A 96 10.34 1.58 11.62
N LYS A 97 10.02 2.71 12.27
CA LYS A 97 10.50 3.02 13.62
C LYS A 97 10.07 1.97 14.65
N ARG A 98 8.84 1.45 14.57
CA ARG A 98 8.32 0.43 15.50
C ARG A 98 8.98 -0.93 15.27
N GLU A 99 9.16 -1.32 14.02
CA GLU A 99 9.81 -2.59 13.65
C GLU A 99 11.35 -2.54 13.78
N GLY A 100 11.92 -1.35 14.05
CA GLY A 100 13.37 -1.19 14.19
C GLY A 100 14.14 -1.29 12.88
N ILE A 101 13.50 -0.97 11.76
CA ILE A 101 14.09 -1.02 10.42
C ILE A 101 14.22 0.39 9.80
N PRO A 102 15.16 0.62 8.88
CA PRO A 102 15.24 1.87 8.13
C PRO A 102 13.99 2.10 7.27
N SER A 103 13.48 3.34 7.22
CA SER A 103 12.40 3.71 6.28
C SER A 103 12.79 3.47 4.82
N SER A 104 14.10 3.54 4.52
CA SER A 104 14.63 3.23 3.20
C SER A 104 14.50 1.75 2.83
N TRP A 105 13.93 0.87 3.66
CA TRP A 105 13.60 -0.49 3.23
C TRP A 105 12.20 -0.60 2.62
N ILE A 106 11.38 0.46 2.75
CA ILE A 106 10.02 0.48 2.26
C ILE A 106 9.83 1.71 1.38
N ASP A 107 9.63 1.47 0.10
CA ASP A 107 9.32 2.49 -0.87
C ASP A 107 7.79 2.57 -1.01
N VAL A 108 7.24 3.78 -0.88
CA VAL A 108 5.83 4.08 -1.17
C VAL A 108 5.88 5.15 -2.25
N ILE A 109 5.23 4.89 -3.38
CA ILE A 109 5.33 5.70 -4.58
C ILE A 109 3.91 5.99 -5.08
N LEU A 110 3.58 7.27 -5.26
CA LEU A 110 2.35 7.67 -5.92
C LEU A 110 2.55 7.57 -7.43
N GLU A 111 1.93 6.57 -8.05
CA GLU A 111 1.83 6.46 -9.49
C GLU A 111 0.57 7.17 -10.01
N LYS A 112 0.40 7.20 -11.34
CA LYS A 112 -0.68 7.96 -11.98
C LYS A 112 -2.08 7.48 -11.55
N ASP A 113 -2.27 6.18 -11.35
CA ASP A 113 -3.57 5.55 -11.12
C ASP A 113 -3.63 4.62 -9.89
N HIS A 114 -2.52 4.50 -9.15
CA HIS A 114 -2.41 3.70 -7.93
C HIS A 114 -1.25 4.20 -7.04
N ILE A 115 -1.20 3.71 -5.81
CA ILE A 115 -0.03 3.81 -4.94
C ILE A 115 0.67 2.47 -4.94
N HIS A 116 1.90 2.48 -5.43
CA HIS A 116 2.81 1.36 -5.41
C HIS A 116 3.54 1.33 -4.06
N THR A 117 3.53 0.21 -3.37
CA THR A 117 4.29 0.01 -2.13
C THR A 117 5.15 -1.22 -2.26
N GLU A 118 6.44 -1.10 -1.99
CA GLU A 118 7.37 -2.21 -2.04
C GLU A 118 8.29 -2.28 -0.83
N TYR A 119 8.55 -3.51 -0.40
CA TYR A 119 9.55 -3.88 0.58
C TYR A 119 10.83 -4.31 -0.14
N GLN A 120 11.99 -3.82 0.29
CA GLN A 120 13.28 -4.05 -0.35
C GLN A 120 14.13 -5.05 0.48
N PRO A 121 13.91 -6.37 0.38
CA PRO A 121 14.59 -7.36 1.23
C PRO A 121 16.11 -7.37 1.04
N LYS A 122 16.60 -6.94 -0.14
CA LYS A 122 18.05 -6.85 -0.40
C LYS A 122 18.77 -5.83 0.48
N ARG A 123 18.04 -4.91 1.11
CA ARG A 123 18.60 -3.89 2.02
C ARG A 123 18.76 -4.41 3.45
N GLU A 124 18.29 -5.63 3.78
CA GLU A 124 18.41 -6.25 5.12
C GLU A 124 19.85 -6.48 5.59
N GLY A 125 20.81 -6.54 4.68
CA GLY A 125 22.22 -6.82 4.99
C GLY A 125 23.21 -5.75 4.52
N SER A 126 22.72 -4.56 4.14
CA SER A 126 23.54 -3.42 3.67
C SER A 126 23.83 -2.41 4.77
#